data_AF-A0A7S1N4M0-F1
#
_entry.id   AF-A0A7S1N4M0-F1
#
_cell.length_a   1.000
_cell.length_b   1.000
_cell.length_c   1.000
_cell.angle_alpha   90.00
_cell.angle_beta   90.00
_cell.angle_gamma   90.00
#
_symmetry.space_group_name_H-M   'P 1'
#
loop_
_entity.id
_entity.type
_entity.pdbx_description
1 polymer ?
#
loop_
_entity_poly.entity_id
_entity_poly.type
_entity_poly.pdbx_seq_one_letter_code
_entity_poly.pdbx_strand_id
1 'polypeptide(L)'
;MQWQEVLEIKLSRDDLEKWVTHTGASEDIARGCFVRVLLEGEAERKKYRVARIEGFENIQQPYTFGNLTSSSKLLLLNFGQFTASYQMNTISNSTMLAEEFEDWIQQTKIDIQDAEFQACIQRKRAQINSLRMDGWVVSGSHQMPRSGSGTITRADGMDPVSPTTEGSHAKRRYVEKDKLDKGNPAEIQKLQILLAQKERRIKDLEEQLRTAVLPTELESLNLNDLQGIEQKVEEYRLKVRAAITDKSKCGICME
;
A
#
# COMPACT_ATOMS: atom_id res chain seq x y z
N MET A 1 17.08 22.43 1.95
CA MET A 1 16.07 21.98 0.97
C MET A 1 14.86 22.92 0.96
N GLN A 2 14.32 23.25 -0.22
CA GLN A 2 13.05 23.97 -0.35
C GLN A 2 11.91 22.95 -0.55
N TRP A 3 10.75 23.15 0.08
CA TRP A 3 9.59 22.22 -0.01
C TRP A 3 9.14 21.93 -1.46
N GLN A 4 9.48 22.81 -2.40
CA GLN A 4 9.26 22.63 -3.84
C GLN A 4 9.90 21.35 -4.38
N GLU A 5 11.01 20.91 -3.80
CA GLU A 5 11.68 19.66 -4.18
C GLU A 5 10.83 18.42 -3.93
N VAL A 6 9.93 18.48 -2.95
CA VAL A 6 8.99 17.41 -2.60
C VAL A 6 7.83 17.37 -3.61
N LEU A 7 7.47 18.51 -4.21
CA LEU A 7 6.46 18.56 -5.28
C LEU A 7 6.86 17.71 -6.48
N GLU A 8 8.16 17.59 -6.77
CA GLU A 8 8.64 16.82 -7.91
C GLU A 8 8.37 15.31 -7.77
N ILE A 9 8.37 14.82 -6.53
CA ILE A 9 8.06 13.43 -6.19
C ILE A 9 6.61 13.26 -5.68
N LYS A 10 5.77 14.29 -5.84
CA LYS A 10 4.34 14.19 -5.56
C LYS A 10 3.66 13.38 -6.66
N LEU A 11 2.81 12.44 -6.25
CA LEU A 11 1.95 11.67 -7.14
C LEU A 11 0.54 12.25 -7.13
N SER A 12 0.04 12.54 -8.32
CA SER A 12 -1.37 12.87 -8.55
C SER A 12 -2.23 11.61 -8.61
N ARG A 13 -3.55 11.78 -8.56
CA ARG A 13 -4.48 10.67 -8.79
C ARG A 13 -4.28 10.07 -10.18
N ASP A 14 -4.03 10.92 -11.17
CA ASP A 14 -3.80 10.49 -12.56
C ASP A 14 -2.49 9.71 -12.70
N ASP A 15 -1.44 10.06 -11.94
CA ASP A 15 -0.20 9.27 -11.89
C ASP A 15 -0.48 7.88 -11.30
N LEU A 16 -1.24 7.81 -10.21
CA LEU A 16 -1.60 6.54 -9.57
C LEU A 16 -2.49 5.67 -10.46
N GLU A 17 -3.45 6.27 -11.18
CA GLU A 17 -4.30 5.58 -12.15
C GLU A 17 -3.47 4.96 -13.27
N LYS A 18 -2.45 5.66 -13.75
CA LYS A 18 -1.54 5.14 -14.76
C LYS A 18 -0.64 4.03 -14.20
N TRP A 19 -0.15 4.16 -12.97
CA TRP A 19 0.96 3.34 -12.49
C TRP A 19 0.55 2.11 -11.67
N VAL A 20 -0.38 2.26 -10.73
CA VAL A 20 -0.68 1.24 -9.69
C VAL A 20 -1.56 0.10 -10.23
N THR A 21 -2.27 0.34 -11.31
CA THR A 21 -3.18 -0.61 -11.96
C THR A 21 -2.45 -1.65 -12.83
N HIS A 22 -1.17 -1.45 -13.15
CA HIS A 22 -0.53 -2.21 -14.23
C HIS A 22 0.59 -3.18 -13.77
N THR A 23 1.36 -2.92 -12.70
CA THR A 23 2.41 -3.86 -12.21
C THR A 23 2.76 -3.68 -10.72
N GLY A 24 3.51 -4.62 -10.11
CA GLY A 24 4.05 -4.47 -8.74
C GLY A 24 5.30 -3.59 -8.64
N ALA A 25 6.09 -3.47 -9.71
CA ALA A 25 7.30 -2.62 -9.72
C ALA A 25 6.98 -1.13 -9.54
N SER A 26 5.81 -0.68 -10.01
CA SER A 26 5.35 0.69 -9.82
C SER A 26 4.94 0.99 -8.37
N GLU A 27 4.57 -0.02 -7.57
CA GLU A 27 4.27 0.16 -6.15
C GLU A 27 5.52 0.49 -5.34
N ASP A 28 6.63 -0.21 -5.61
CA ASP A 28 7.91 0.05 -4.94
C ASP A 28 8.47 1.44 -5.29
N ILE A 29 8.19 1.90 -6.51
CA ILE A 29 8.53 3.27 -6.92
C ILE A 29 7.63 4.29 -6.22
N ALA A 30 6.32 4.03 -6.13
CA ALA A 30 5.37 4.90 -5.44
C ALA A 30 5.62 4.99 -3.93
N ARG A 31 6.11 3.91 -3.29
CA ARG A 31 6.53 3.95 -1.89
C ARG A 31 7.58 5.03 -1.66
N GLY A 32 7.38 5.85 -0.64
CA GLY A 32 8.22 6.99 -0.31
C GLY A 32 7.89 8.27 -1.07
N CYS A 33 6.98 8.24 -2.04
CA CYS A 33 6.45 9.44 -2.67
C CYS A 33 5.38 10.11 -1.80
N PHE A 34 5.04 11.35 -2.15
CA PHE A 34 4.05 12.13 -1.43
C PHE A 34 2.75 12.25 -2.20
N VAL A 35 1.64 12.34 -1.48
CA VAL A 35 0.31 12.57 -2.04
C VAL A 35 -0.41 13.64 -1.25
N ARG A 36 -1.34 14.34 -1.93
CA ARG A 36 -2.30 15.25 -1.30
C ARG A 36 -3.63 14.52 -1.17
N VAL A 37 -4.01 14.16 0.05
CA VAL A 37 -5.24 13.42 0.36
C VAL A 37 -6.35 14.40 0.72
N LEU A 38 -7.55 14.17 0.19
CA LEU A 38 -8.78 14.74 0.72
C LEU A 38 -9.19 13.96 1.97
N LEU A 39 -9.16 14.61 3.13
CA LEU A 39 -9.79 14.08 4.32
C LEU A 39 -11.27 14.42 4.28
N GLU A 40 -12.09 13.46 4.68
CA GLU A 40 -13.51 13.69 4.90
C GLU A 40 -13.66 14.74 6.01
N GLY A 41 -14.45 15.77 5.72
CA GLY A 41 -14.79 16.86 6.63
C GLY A 41 -16.25 17.25 6.40
N GLU A 42 -16.80 18.08 7.28
CA GLU A 42 -18.15 18.64 7.09
C GLU A 42 -18.25 19.32 5.72
N ALA A 43 -19.43 19.22 5.09
CA ALA A 43 -19.65 19.54 3.67
C ALA A 43 -19.13 20.91 3.22
N GLU A 44 -18.98 21.86 4.14
CA GLU A 44 -18.52 23.22 3.87
C GLU A 44 -16.99 23.42 3.84
N ARG A 45 -16.18 22.46 4.34
CA ARG A 45 -14.71 22.62 4.34
C ARG A 45 -13.99 21.31 4.01
N LYS A 46 -13.76 21.09 2.71
CA LYS A 46 -12.82 20.08 2.22
C LYS A 46 -11.44 20.32 2.83
N LYS A 47 -10.98 19.42 3.69
CA LYS A 47 -9.66 19.51 4.32
C LYS A 47 -8.69 18.60 3.59
N TYR A 48 -7.62 19.17 3.06
CA TYR A 48 -6.56 18.40 2.42
C TYR A 48 -5.37 18.26 3.37
N ARG A 49 -4.66 17.14 3.26
CA ARG A 49 -3.40 16.90 3.98
C ARG A 49 -2.39 16.23 3.09
N VAL A 50 -1.12 16.47 3.40
CA VAL A 50 -0.01 15.74 2.82
C VAL A 50 0.16 14.42 3.57
N ALA A 51 0.45 13.36 2.82
CA ALA A 51 0.90 12.11 3.38
C ALA A 51 1.99 11.49 2.51
N ARG A 52 2.84 10.69 3.15
CA ARG A 52 3.82 9.84 2.48
C ARG A 52 3.23 8.46 2.24
N ILE A 53 3.46 7.89 1.07
CA ILE A 53 3.03 6.51 0.76
C ILE A 53 4.01 5.54 1.43
N GLU A 54 3.51 4.73 2.35
CA GLU A 54 4.28 3.65 2.98
C GLU A 54 4.08 2.31 2.26
N GLY A 55 2.94 2.13 1.61
CA GLY A 55 2.65 0.92 0.85
C GLY A 55 1.22 0.83 0.35
N PHE A 56 0.81 -0.41 0.09
CA PHE A 56 -0.49 -0.74 -0.47
C PHE A 56 -1.10 -1.89 0.33
N GLU A 57 -2.42 -1.84 0.49
CA GLU A 57 -3.20 -2.91 1.14
C GLU A 57 -4.25 -3.45 0.17
N ASN A 58 -4.45 -4.76 0.16
CA ASN A 58 -5.48 -5.38 -0.66
C ASN A 58 -6.80 -5.49 0.13
N ILE A 59 -7.91 -5.17 -0.52
CA ILE A 59 -9.26 -5.33 0.01
C ILE A 59 -10.06 -6.31 -0.84
N GLN A 60 -11.01 -6.99 -0.20
CA GLN A 60 -11.85 -8.00 -0.88
C GLN A 60 -12.82 -7.37 -1.87
N GLN A 61 -13.42 -6.24 -1.51
CA GLN A 61 -14.39 -5.55 -2.34
C GLN A 61 -13.68 -4.49 -3.20
N PRO A 62 -13.63 -4.66 -4.53
CA PRO A 62 -13.04 -3.66 -5.40
C PRO A 62 -13.86 -2.36 -5.39
N TYR A 63 -13.20 -1.23 -5.62
CA TYR A 63 -13.85 0.06 -5.83
C TYR A 63 -13.50 0.61 -7.22
N THR A 64 -14.35 1.47 -7.75
CA THR A 64 -14.09 2.14 -9.02
C THR A 64 -12.99 3.17 -8.85
N PHE A 65 -11.93 3.10 -9.64
CA PHE A 65 -10.84 4.07 -9.61
C PHE A 65 -10.56 4.61 -11.01
N GLY A 66 -10.67 5.93 -11.17
CA GLY A 66 -10.44 6.58 -12.45
C GLY A 66 -11.49 6.22 -13.50
N ASN A 67 -11.08 6.17 -14.76
CA ASN A 67 -12.02 6.00 -15.88
C ASN A 67 -12.39 4.54 -16.16
N LEU A 68 -11.55 3.55 -15.84
CA LEU A 68 -11.69 2.22 -16.46
C LEU A 68 -11.24 1.00 -15.63
N THR A 69 -10.91 1.12 -14.33
CA THR A 69 -10.41 -0.05 -13.58
C THR A 69 -10.98 -0.13 -12.16
N SER A 70 -11.59 -1.26 -11.84
CA SER A 70 -11.87 -1.62 -10.45
C SER A 70 -10.53 -1.92 -9.76
N SER A 71 -10.24 -1.20 -8.68
CA SER A 71 -9.06 -1.42 -7.86
C SER A 71 -9.45 -2.14 -6.58
N SER A 72 -8.68 -3.17 -6.22
CA SER A 72 -8.74 -3.82 -4.91
C SER A 72 -7.63 -3.32 -3.98
N LYS A 73 -6.97 -2.20 -4.29
CA LYS A 73 -5.81 -1.69 -3.54
C LYS A 73 -6.11 -0.37 -2.84
N LEU A 74 -5.79 -0.27 -1.56
CA LEU A 74 -5.73 0.97 -0.81
C LEU A 74 -4.29 1.45 -0.69
N LEU A 75 -4.11 2.76 -0.52
CA LEU A 75 -2.82 3.35 -0.17
C LEU A 75 -2.67 3.36 1.35
N LEU A 76 -1.59 2.78 1.86
CA LEU A 76 -1.19 2.96 3.25
C LEU A 76 -0.41 4.28 3.34
N LEU A 77 -0.99 5.26 4.02
CA LEU A 77 -0.50 6.63 4.05
C LEU A 77 -0.04 7.03 5.46
N ASN A 78 1.14 7.64 5.55
CA ASN A 78 1.72 8.18 6.77
C ASN A 78 1.54 9.70 6.84
N PHE A 79 0.84 10.15 7.89
CA PHE A 79 0.56 11.56 8.19
C PHE A 79 1.49 12.13 9.29
N GLY A 80 2.57 11.41 9.62
CA GLY A 80 3.51 11.69 10.70
C GLY A 80 3.16 10.93 11.96
N GLN A 81 2.08 11.33 12.63
CA GLN A 81 1.71 10.76 13.93
C GLN A 81 0.93 9.43 13.82
N PHE A 82 0.32 9.15 12.67
CA PHE A 82 -0.43 7.92 12.42
C PHE A 82 -0.31 7.49 10.96
N THR A 83 -0.64 6.22 10.73
CA THR A 83 -0.80 5.63 9.39
C THR A 83 -2.23 5.18 9.20
N ALA A 84 -2.79 5.40 8.01
CA ALA A 84 -4.15 4.98 7.68
C ALA A 84 -4.29 4.65 6.20
N SER A 85 -5.24 3.78 5.88
CA SER A 85 -5.48 3.27 4.54
C SER A 85 -6.57 4.06 3.83
N TYR A 86 -6.27 4.57 2.64
CA TYR A 86 -7.18 5.40 1.86
C TYR A 86 -7.37 4.83 0.45
N GLN A 87 -8.60 4.96 -0.07
CA GLN A 87 -8.87 4.69 -1.48
C GLN A 87 -8.12 5.71 -2.35
N MET A 88 -7.60 5.28 -3.50
CA MET A 88 -6.87 6.18 -4.40
C MET A 88 -7.76 7.32 -4.95
N ASN A 89 -9.08 7.19 -4.91
CA ASN A 89 -10.03 8.24 -5.28
C ASN A 89 -9.91 9.51 -4.42
N THR A 90 -9.46 9.38 -3.17
CA THR A 90 -9.32 10.52 -2.26
C THR A 90 -8.07 11.35 -2.57
N ILE A 91 -7.19 10.87 -3.46
CA ILE A 91 -5.99 11.59 -3.86
C ILE A 91 -6.34 12.74 -4.80
N SER A 92 -5.74 13.89 -4.55
CA SER A 92 -5.97 15.12 -5.29
C SER A 92 -4.96 15.31 -6.42
N ASN A 93 -5.46 15.72 -7.60
CA ASN A 93 -4.61 16.12 -8.72
C ASN A 93 -3.97 17.50 -8.53
N SER A 94 -4.56 18.35 -7.69
CA SER A 94 -4.05 19.69 -7.42
C SER A 94 -2.66 19.70 -6.77
N THR A 95 -1.96 20.83 -6.89
CA THR A 95 -0.68 21.02 -6.20
C THR A 95 -0.84 20.99 -4.69
N MET A 96 0.21 20.56 -4.00
CA MET A 96 0.32 20.63 -2.54
C MET A 96 0.63 22.06 -2.13
N LEU A 97 0.03 22.51 -1.03
CA LEU A 97 0.31 23.82 -0.45
C LEU A 97 1.45 23.72 0.56
N ALA A 98 2.22 24.81 0.70
CA ALA A 98 3.33 24.86 1.65
C ALA A 98 2.87 24.60 3.09
N GLU A 99 1.75 25.20 3.51
CA GLU A 99 1.15 25.02 4.83
C GLU A 99 0.82 23.55 5.13
N GLU A 100 0.26 22.82 4.15
CA GLU A 100 -0.09 21.40 4.33
C GLU A 100 1.15 20.52 4.49
N PHE A 101 2.26 20.89 3.85
CA PHE A 101 3.53 20.19 3.97
C PHE A 101 4.24 20.51 5.30
N GLU A 102 4.19 21.77 5.72
CA GLU A 102 4.72 22.20 7.01
C GLU A 102 3.99 21.50 8.17
N ASP A 103 2.66 21.40 8.10
CA ASP A 103 1.85 20.61 9.02
C ASP A 103 2.31 19.14 9.12
N TRP A 104 2.69 18.54 7.99
CA TRP A 104 3.18 17.17 7.94
C TRP A 104 4.59 17.04 8.54
N ILE A 105 5.50 17.98 8.26
CA ILE A 105 6.83 18.03 8.89
C ILE A 105 6.69 18.12 10.42
N GLN A 106 5.85 19.01 10.91
CA GLN A 106 5.63 19.19 12.35
C GLN A 106 5.12 17.90 13.02
N GLN A 107 4.25 17.15 12.34
CA GLN A 107 3.73 15.87 12.83
C GLN A 107 4.75 14.72 12.79
N THR A 108 5.64 14.71 11.80
CA THR A 108 6.65 13.64 11.64
C THR A 108 7.90 13.85 12.49
N LYS A 109 8.18 15.10 12.88
CA LYS A 109 9.45 15.51 13.51
C LYS A 109 10.68 15.15 12.68
N ILE A 110 10.52 15.01 11.37
CA ILE A 110 11.63 14.76 10.44
C ILE A 110 12.40 16.07 10.27
N ASP A 111 13.72 16.00 10.40
CA ASP A 111 14.59 17.10 9.98
C ASP A 111 14.72 17.06 8.45
N ILE A 112 14.10 18.02 7.78
CA ILE A 112 14.19 18.12 6.32
C ILE A 112 15.59 18.55 5.85
N GLN A 113 16.47 19.03 6.72
CA GLN A 113 17.88 19.28 6.36
C GLN A 113 18.77 18.06 6.54
N ASP A 114 18.22 16.95 7.05
CA ASP A 114 18.94 15.69 7.17
C ASP A 114 19.45 15.20 5.79
N ALA A 115 20.72 14.82 5.75
CA ALA A 115 21.39 14.45 4.51
C ALA A 115 20.81 13.15 3.91
N GLU A 116 20.38 12.20 4.74
CA GLU A 116 19.78 10.95 4.24
C GLU A 116 18.40 11.21 3.64
N PHE A 117 17.61 12.08 4.28
CA PHE A 117 16.33 12.53 3.75
C PHE A 117 16.52 13.20 2.37
N GLN A 118 17.48 14.12 2.24
CA GLN A 118 17.81 14.75 0.96
C GLN A 118 18.18 13.73 -0.11
N ALA A 119 19.09 12.81 0.22
CA ALA A 119 19.51 11.76 -0.69
C ALA A 119 18.35 10.84 -1.10
N CYS A 120 17.38 10.62 -0.22
CA CYS A 120 16.16 9.86 -0.51
C CYS A 120 15.29 10.58 -1.55
N ILE A 121 15.01 11.88 -1.36
CA ILE A 121 14.22 12.69 -2.29
C ILE A 121 14.86 12.71 -3.68
N GLN A 122 16.18 12.92 -3.76
CA GLN A 122 16.90 12.95 -5.04
C GLN A 122 16.87 11.60 -5.77
N ARG A 123 17.06 10.49 -5.04
CA ARG A 123 16.92 9.15 -5.63
C ARG A 123 15.50 8.91 -6.14
N LYS A 124 14.48 9.32 -5.38
CA LYS A 124 13.08 9.16 -5.79
C LYS A 124 12.74 10.01 -7.01
N ARG A 125 13.24 11.24 -7.08
CA ARG A 125 13.09 12.12 -8.25
C ARG A 125 13.60 11.46 -9.53
N ALA A 126 14.79 10.84 -9.50
CA ALA A 126 15.32 10.11 -10.65
C ALA A 126 14.41 8.94 -11.08
N GLN A 127 13.91 8.16 -10.12
CA GLN A 127 12.99 7.05 -10.39
C GLN A 127 11.67 7.53 -11.03
N ILE A 128 11.07 8.58 -10.48
CA ILE A 128 9.83 9.17 -10.97
C ILE A 128 10.00 9.77 -12.36
N ASN A 129 11.11 10.47 -12.61
CA ASN A 129 11.37 11.06 -13.91
C ASN A 129 11.57 10.00 -14.99
N SER A 130 12.22 8.87 -14.69
CA SER A 130 12.27 7.73 -15.63
C SER A 130 10.86 7.27 -16.00
N LEU A 131 9.99 7.03 -15.02
CA LEU A 131 8.60 6.59 -15.30
C LEU A 131 7.79 7.59 -16.13
N ARG A 132 7.99 8.89 -15.91
CA ARG A 132 7.30 9.95 -16.65
C ARG A 132 7.84 10.12 -18.08
N MET A 133 9.15 9.99 -18.27
CA MET A 133 9.83 10.20 -19.55
C MET A 133 9.76 8.99 -20.47
N ASP A 134 9.79 7.77 -19.92
CA ASP A 134 9.72 6.51 -20.70
C ASP A 134 8.35 6.29 -21.35
N GLY A 135 7.43 7.25 -21.20
CA GLY A 135 6.13 7.29 -21.87
C GLY A 135 5.43 5.96 -21.77
N TRP A 136 5.37 5.39 -20.55
CA TRP A 136 5.14 3.97 -20.30
C TRP A 136 4.17 3.34 -21.31
N VAL A 137 4.74 2.73 -22.35
CA VAL A 137 3.98 2.01 -23.37
C VAL A 137 3.61 0.70 -22.73
N VAL A 138 2.32 0.54 -22.42
CA VAL A 138 1.71 -0.71 -21.98
C VAL A 138 1.93 -1.75 -23.08
N SER A 139 3.05 -2.45 -23.03
CA SER A 139 3.28 -3.69 -23.78
C SER A 139 2.51 -4.80 -23.07
N GLY A 140 1.18 -4.65 -23.05
CA GLY A 140 0.27 -5.49 -22.28
C GLY A 140 -1.08 -5.70 -22.97
N SER A 141 -1.28 -5.21 -24.19
CA SER A 141 -2.39 -5.67 -25.02
C SER A 141 -2.03 -7.02 -25.63
N HIS A 142 -2.42 -8.11 -24.96
CA HIS A 142 -2.85 -9.31 -25.66
C HIS A 142 -4.07 -8.92 -26.53
N GLN A 143 -3.80 -8.35 -27.71
CA GLN A 143 -4.77 -8.39 -28.79
C GLN A 143 -4.86 -9.85 -29.22
N MET A 144 -5.91 -10.53 -28.76
CA MET A 144 -6.39 -11.74 -29.43
C MET A 144 -6.52 -11.42 -30.92
N PRO A 145 -5.86 -12.15 -31.82
CA PRO A 145 -6.11 -11.98 -33.24
C PRO A 145 -7.58 -12.35 -33.48
N ARG A 146 -8.38 -11.36 -33.84
CA ARG A 146 -9.70 -11.58 -34.46
C ARG A 146 -9.45 -12.46 -35.69
N SER A 147 -9.90 -13.70 -35.61
CA SER A 147 -9.98 -14.63 -36.72
C SER A 147 -10.89 -14.04 -37.81
N GLY A 148 -10.31 -13.24 -38.69
CA GLY A 148 -10.92 -12.87 -39.97
C GLY A 148 -10.88 -14.11 -40.87
N SER A 149 -12.05 -14.66 -41.18
CA SER A 149 -12.21 -15.70 -42.18
C SER A 149 -11.94 -15.09 -43.56
N GLY A 150 -10.69 -15.12 -43.98
CA GLY A 150 -10.26 -14.79 -45.34
C GLY A 150 -10.14 -16.08 -46.16
N THR A 151 -11.06 -16.26 -47.09
CA THR A 151 -11.07 -17.32 -48.11
C THR A 151 -9.80 -17.21 -48.96
N ILE A 152 -8.89 -18.19 -48.84
CA ILE A 152 -7.71 -18.32 -49.71
C ILE A 152 -8.07 -19.26 -50.87
N THR A 153 -8.15 -18.70 -52.07
CA THR A 153 -8.11 -19.43 -53.34
C THR A 153 -6.69 -19.95 -53.59
N ARG A 154 -6.59 -21.23 -53.94
CA ARG A 154 -5.38 -21.95 -54.35
C ARG A 154 -4.79 -21.39 -55.64
N ALA A 155 -3.47 -21.28 -55.68
CA ALA A 155 -2.69 -21.48 -56.90
C ALA A 155 -1.33 -22.11 -56.53
N ASP A 156 -1.19 -23.35 -56.98
CA ASP A 156 -0.02 -24.14 -57.37
C ASP A 156 1.41 -23.76 -56.93
N GLY A 157 2.05 -24.77 -56.33
CA GLY A 157 3.35 -25.24 -56.78
C GLY A 157 4.58 -24.64 -56.09
N MET A 158 5.04 -25.28 -55.01
CA MET A 158 6.46 -25.45 -54.68
C MET A 158 6.65 -26.34 -53.45
N ASP A 159 7.64 -27.22 -53.53
CA ASP A 159 7.94 -28.32 -52.60
C ASP A 159 8.32 -27.86 -51.17
N PRO A 160 8.05 -28.67 -50.13
CA PRO A 160 8.39 -28.32 -48.76
C PRO A 160 9.87 -28.59 -48.45
N VAL A 161 10.61 -27.54 -48.13
CA VAL A 161 11.90 -27.62 -47.46
C VAL A 161 11.68 -27.94 -45.98
N SER A 162 12.33 -29.01 -45.49
CA SER A 162 12.29 -29.42 -44.08
C SER A 162 13.12 -28.48 -43.20
N PRO A 163 12.61 -28.02 -42.03
CA PRO A 163 13.43 -27.49 -40.96
C PRO A 163 13.37 -28.44 -39.76
N THR A 164 14.32 -29.36 -39.65
CA THR A 164 14.57 -30.09 -38.39
C THR A 164 15.86 -29.57 -37.78
N THR A 165 15.72 -28.70 -36.78
CA THR A 165 16.38 -28.78 -35.45
C THR A 165 16.36 -27.40 -34.76
N GLU A 166 15.20 -26.95 -34.26
CA GLU A 166 15.16 -25.83 -33.29
C GLU A 166 13.92 -25.84 -32.38
N GLY A 167 13.25 -26.99 -32.25
CA GLY A 167 12.00 -27.14 -31.49
C GLY A 167 12.14 -27.62 -30.03
N SER A 168 13.36 -27.88 -29.54
CA SER A 168 13.56 -28.60 -28.27
C SER A 168 13.84 -27.69 -27.05
N HIS A 169 14.18 -26.42 -27.25
CA HIS A 169 14.44 -25.49 -26.14
C HIS A 169 13.19 -24.72 -25.67
N ALA A 170 12.19 -24.53 -26.52
CA ALA A 170 10.96 -23.83 -26.15
C ALA A 170 10.04 -24.65 -25.23
N LYS A 171 10.02 -25.99 -25.36
CA LYS A 171 9.20 -26.87 -24.50
C LYS A 171 9.76 -27.04 -23.09
N ARG A 172 11.08 -26.90 -22.86
CA ARG A 172 11.63 -26.95 -21.48
C ARG A 172 11.26 -25.72 -20.65
N ARG A 173 11.20 -24.53 -21.26
CA ARG A 173 10.83 -23.29 -20.55
C ARG A 173 9.35 -23.22 -20.16
N TYR A 174 8.46 -23.89 -20.90
CA TYR A 174 7.03 -23.93 -20.56
C TYR A 174 6.71 -24.90 -19.41
N VAL A 175 7.40 -26.03 -19.31
CA VAL A 175 7.19 -27.00 -18.22
C VAL A 175 7.78 -26.52 -16.89
N GLU A 176 8.78 -25.64 -16.93
CA GLU A 176 9.43 -25.10 -15.72
C GLU A 176 8.66 -23.93 -15.10
N LYS A 177 7.92 -23.14 -15.90
CA LYS A 177 7.00 -22.12 -15.39
C LYS A 177 5.76 -22.71 -14.72
N ASP A 178 5.19 -23.80 -15.25
CA ASP A 178 4.04 -24.48 -14.64
C ASP A 178 4.36 -25.16 -13.29
N LYS A 179 5.65 -25.30 -12.94
CA LYS A 179 6.10 -25.78 -11.63
C LYS A 179 6.31 -24.65 -10.61
N LEU A 180 6.42 -23.40 -11.04
CA LEU A 180 6.50 -22.25 -10.12
C LEU A 180 5.11 -21.78 -9.63
N ASP A 181 4.03 -22.04 -10.37
CA ASP A 181 2.67 -21.61 -10.02
C ASP A 181 1.90 -22.60 -9.13
N LYS A 182 2.52 -23.70 -8.71
CA LYS A 182 1.93 -24.65 -7.76
C LYS A 182 2.79 -24.72 -6.51
N GLY A 183 2.65 -23.69 -5.67
CA GLY A 183 3.16 -23.74 -4.30
C GLY A 183 2.75 -25.06 -3.65
N ASN A 184 3.66 -25.66 -2.88
CA ASN A 184 3.45 -26.95 -2.24
C ASN A 184 2.09 -26.94 -1.51
N PRO A 185 1.11 -27.78 -1.90
CA PRO A 185 -0.25 -27.69 -1.37
C PRO A 185 -0.29 -27.88 0.16
N ALA A 186 0.67 -28.62 0.72
CA ALA A 186 0.83 -28.78 2.16
C ALA A 186 1.27 -27.47 2.84
N GLU A 187 2.11 -26.67 2.18
CA GLU A 187 2.58 -25.39 2.68
C GLU A 187 1.49 -24.32 2.62
N ILE A 188 0.72 -24.30 1.53
CA ILE A 188 -0.47 -23.45 1.39
C ILE A 188 -1.48 -23.78 2.49
N GLN A 189 -1.75 -25.06 2.73
CA GLN A 189 -2.66 -25.50 3.80
C GLN A 189 -2.16 -25.09 5.19
N LYS A 190 -0.85 -25.19 5.45
CA LYS A 190 -0.23 -24.76 6.70
C LYS A 190 -0.37 -23.24 6.91
N LEU A 191 -0.16 -22.45 5.85
CA LEU A 191 -0.33 -20.99 5.90
C LEU A 191 -1.78 -20.58 6.11
N GLN A 192 -2.73 -21.28 5.51
CA GLN A 192 -4.17 -21.06 5.73
C GLN A 192 -4.59 -21.33 7.17
N ILE A 193 -4.10 -22.43 7.77
CA ILE A 193 -4.34 -22.73 9.19
C ILE A 193 -3.75 -21.63 10.09
N LEU A 194 -2.53 -21.17 9.79
CA LEU A 194 -1.87 -20.12 10.56
C LEU A 194 -2.63 -18.78 10.46
N LEU A 195 -3.11 -18.41 9.28
CA LEU A 195 -3.94 -17.22 9.07
C LEU A 195 -5.23 -17.30 9.88
N ALA A 196 -5.95 -18.42 9.81
CA ALA A 196 -7.18 -18.64 10.57
C ALA A 196 -6.96 -18.64 12.11
N GLN A 197 -5.76 -18.98 12.58
CA GLN A 197 -5.39 -18.85 13.99
C GLN A 197 -5.12 -17.39 14.38
N LYS A 198 -4.41 -16.64 13.53
CA LYS A 198 -4.14 -15.21 13.75
C LYS A 198 -5.42 -14.38 13.74
N GLU A 199 -6.33 -14.64 12.81
CA GLU A 199 -7.63 -13.94 12.73
C GLU A 199 -8.48 -14.18 13.97
N ARG A 200 -8.51 -15.41 14.50
CA ARG A 200 -9.17 -15.70 15.78
C ARG A 200 -8.52 -14.92 16.93
N ARG A 201 -7.19 -14.89 16.98
CA ARG A 201 -6.47 -14.14 18.02
C ARG A 201 -6.75 -12.64 17.95
N ILE A 202 -6.85 -12.07 16.75
CA ILE A 202 -7.21 -10.66 16.57
C ILE A 202 -8.63 -10.40 17.07
N LYS A 203 -9.61 -11.23 16.69
CA LYS A 203 -10.99 -11.08 17.18
C LYS A 203 -11.10 -11.21 18.69
N ASP A 204 -10.38 -12.15 19.30
CA ASP A 204 -10.35 -12.30 20.75
C ASP A 204 -9.74 -11.06 21.42
N LEU A 205 -8.69 -10.48 20.83
CA LEU A 205 -8.06 -9.26 21.34
C LEU A 205 -8.96 -8.03 21.14
N GLU A 206 -9.66 -7.92 20.02
CA GLU A 206 -10.63 -6.85 19.77
C GLU A 206 -11.81 -6.92 20.76
N GLU A 207 -12.30 -8.11 21.07
CA GLU A 207 -13.37 -8.31 22.06
C GLU A 207 -12.87 -8.02 23.49
N GLN A 208 -11.64 -8.43 23.82
CA GLN A 208 -10.99 -8.03 25.07
C GLN A 208 -10.80 -6.52 25.15
N LEU A 209 -10.45 -5.86 24.05
CA LEU A 209 -10.31 -4.41 24.01
C LEU A 209 -11.67 -3.74 24.20
N ARG A 210 -12.70 -4.20 23.48
CA ARG A 210 -14.09 -3.72 23.55
C ARG A 210 -14.64 -3.79 24.98
N THR A 211 -14.38 -4.88 25.68
CA THR A 211 -14.80 -5.08 27.08
C THR A 211 -13.93 -4.32 28.08
N ALA A 212 -12.70 -3.97 27.71
CA ALA A 212 -11.79 -3.17 28.52
C ALA A 212 -11.93 -1.64 28.29
N VAL A 213 -12.72 -1.19 27.31
CA VAL A 213 -12.91 0.25 27.06
C VAL A 213 -13.67 0.87 28.23
N LEU A 214 -13.07 1.90 28.80
CA LEU A 214 -13.67 2.78 29.80
C LEU A 214 -15.01 3.31 29.27
N PRO A 215 -16.07 3.39 30.10
CA PRO A 215 -17.36 3.89 29.64
C PRO A 215 -17.20 5.25 28.95
N THR A 216 -17.76 5.37 27.74
CA THR A 216 -17.66 6.57 26.89
C THR A 216 -18.39 7.78 27.48
N GLU A 217 -19.30 7.55 28.43
CA GLU A 217 -20.10 8.59 29.07
C GLU A 217 -19.83 8.57 30.58
N LEU A 218 -18.74 9.20 31.00
CA LEU A 218 -18.38 9.31 32.43
C LEU A 218 -19.43 10.08 33.25
N GLU A 219 -20.19 10.96 32.59
CA GLU A 219 -21.19 11.83 33.20
C GLU A 219 -22.46 11.09 33.65
N SER A 220 -22.74 9.91 33.09
CA SER A 220 -23.93 9.13 33.42
C SER A 220 -23.70 8.09 34.53
N LEU A 221 -22.46 7.95 35.01
CA LEU A 221 -22.08 6.98 36.04
C LEU A 221 -22.25 7.53 37.46
N ASN A 222 -22.59 6.65 38.40
CA ASN A 222 -22.60 7.02 39.81
C ASN A 222 -21.17 7.03 40.40
N LEU A 223 -21.01 7.62 41.59
CA LEU A 223 -19.72 7.77 42.25
C LEU A 223 -18.99 6.43 42.49
N ASN A 224 -19.72 5.37 42.83
CA ASN A 224 -19.12 4.06 43.10
C ASN A 224 -18.54 3.44 41.82
N ASP A 225 -19.23 3.60 40.68
CA ASP A 225 -18.76 3.12 39.39
C ASP A 225 -17.50 3.89 38.95
N LEU A 226 -17.47 5.21 39.16
CA LEU A 226 -16.30 6.05 38.88
C LEU A 226 -15.09 5.64 39.73
N GLN A 227 -15.28 5.36 41.02
CA GLN A 227 -14.21 4.85 41.90
C GLN A 227 -13.72 3.46 41.47
N GLY A 228 -14.63 2.58 41.06
CA GLY A 228 -14.27 1.26 40.53
C GLY A 228 -13.46 1.35 39.23
N ILE A 229 -13.79 2.32 38.37
CA ILE A 229 -13.03 2.62 37.15
C ILE A 229 -11.63 3.16 37.51
N GLU A 230 -11.54 4.12 38.43
CA GLU A 230 -10.27 4.69 38.89
C GLU A 230 -9.32 3.58 39.40
N GLN A 231 -9.83 2.66 40.21
CA GLN A 231 -9.05 1.54 40.74
C GLN A 231 -8.53 0.62 39.61
N LYS A 232 -9.36 0.31 38.61
CA LYS A 232 -8.97 -0.52 37.46
C LYS A 232 -7.90 0.15 36.60
N VAL A 233 -8.04 1.47 36.37
CA VAL A 233 -7.04 2.26 35.63
C VAL A 233 -5.70 2.26 36.36
N GLU A 234 -5.72 2.41 37.70
CA GLU A 234 -4.50 2.40 38.49
C GLU A 234 -3.82 1.01 38.48
N GLU A 235 -4.59 -0.07 38.57
CA GLU A 235 -4.05 -1.43 38.45
C GLU A 235 -3.40 -1.66 37.07
N TYR A 236 -4.06 -1.19 36.00
CA TYR A 236 -3.51 -1.29 34.65
C TYR A 236 -2.21 -0.47 34.50
N ARG A 237 -2.19 0.75 35.07
CA ARG A 237 -0.99 1.61 35.09
C ARG A 237 0.20 0.92 35.75
N LEU A 238 -0.03 0.21 36.86
CA LEU A 238 1.00 -0.56 37.54
C LEU A 238 1.52 -1.73 36.68
N LYS A 239 0.63 -2.46 35.99
CA LYS A 239 1.02 -3.53 35.07
C LYS A 239 1.88 -3.01 33.91
N VAL A 240 1.52 -1.87 33.34
CA VAL A 240 2.30 -1.23 32.26
C VAL A 240 3.70 -0.85 32.76
N ARG A 241 3.81 -0.24 33.95
CA ARG A 241 5.12 0.11 34.54
C ARG A 241 5.99 -1.12 34.81
N ALA A 242 5.40 -2.21 35.31
CA ALA A 242 6.11 -3.48 35.49
C ALA A 242 6.64 -4.00 34.15
N ALA A 243 5.81 -4.01 33.11
CA ALA A 243 6.22 -4.45 31.77
C ALA A 243 7.32 -3.57 31.15
N ILE A 244 7.27 -2.24 31.35
CA ILE A 244 8.35 -1.32 30.94
C ILE A 244 9.64 -1.65 31.70
N THR A 245 9.55 -1.88 33.00
CA THR A 245 10.70 -2.22 33.85
C THR A 245 11.32 -3.55 33.43
N ASP A 246 10.52 -4.55 33.08
CA ASP A 246 11.02 -5.84 32.60
C ASP A 246 11.65 -5.74 31.21
N LYS A 247 11.05 -4.95 30.31
CA LYS A 247 11.61 -4.71 28.98
C LYS A 247 12.89 -3.88 29.00
N SER A 248 13.00 -2.90 29.90
CA SER A 248 14.21 -2.08 30.06
C SER A 248 15.37 -2.82 30.71
N LYS A 249 15.13 -3.97 31.36
CA LYS A 249 16.20 -4.88 31.83
C LYS A 249 16.74 -5.80 30.73
N CYS A 250 16.13 -5.82 29.54
CA CYS A 250 16.62 -6.62 28.42
C CYS A 250 17.85 -5.94 27.80
N GLY A 251 19.04 -6.49 28.04
CA GLY A 251 20.31 -5.96 27.50
C GLY A 251 20.43 -5.96 25.97
N ILE A 252 19.48 -6.56 25.25
CA ILE A 252 19.42 -6.59 23.78
C ILE A 252 18.64 -5.37 23.22
N CYS A 253 17.85 -4.67 24.05
CA CYS A 253 17.04 -3.53 23.62
C CYS A 253 17.70 -2.16 23.91
N MET A 254 18.96 -2.16 24.35
CA MET A 254 19.77 -0.94 24.58
C MET A 254 20.83 -0.69 23.49
N GLU A 255 20.80 -1.45 22.38
CA GLU A 255 21.56 -1.21 21.14
C GLU A 255 20.59 -0.95 19.98
#